data_AF-A0A2E1X2I3-F1
#
_entry.id   AF-A0A2E1X2I3-F1
#
_cell.length_a   1.000
_cell.length_b   1.000
_cell.length_c   1.000
_cell.angle_alpha   90.00
_cell.angle_beta   90.00
_cell.angle_gamma   90.00
#
_symmetry.space_group_name_H-M   'P 1'
#
loop_
_entity.id
_entity.type
_entity.pdbx_description
1 polymer ?
#
loop_
_entity_poly.entity_id
_entity_poly.type
_entity_poly.pdbx_seq_one_letter_code
_entity_poly.pdbx_strand_id
1 'polypeptide(L)'
;MISFESQPSWGARLMVKKPMIFCSIFILMFLCGFVGGQETWFGDQQGLWSSSPSESQPLSDLPADLRCIARTPSGGGWVALADINLILHVGPTGDILETINTVVGVQALVVDSQGSVWATRPGMDDVIVIEPGNGIVAYHPVATVPYGITINQQGQICVTCSYSNQVQILSPSGDLLQQIPVGFFPTGITAAHDGGLWIAEKDGLRKLDSSGETTWSGSAGVFPIGVTTDLQGRAWFSCQNSQQVVVVDGSGVVNIIDVPARPLGISGNGDGSVTVLCRNGNSVVRISSTGQILDQITASYPVGTGDLSGLQRVLMVDPDGDMDGDGVANAVEAQLGFNPLNDDSCPVTFVRGDANRDGMVDFTDGIDALIILFGAGSTNCLESLDVDDDGRLTLADPIRILDHVLASGPAPEFPYPDLGPDLDPDQGFPCFP
;
A
#
# COMPACT_ATOMS: atom_id res chain seq x y z
N MET A 1 2.19 -11.20 83.56
CA MET A 1 1.73 -12.60 83.67
C MET A 1 1.84 -13.19 82.27
N ILE A 2 2.62 -14.25 82.11
CA ILE A 2 2.86 -14.96 80.85
C ILE A 2 1.58 -15.71 80.46
N SER A 3 1.15 -15.67 79.20
CA SER A 3 0.68 -16.87 78.47
C SER A 3 0.41 -16.60 76.99
N PHE A 4 0.67 -17.65 76.21
CA PHE A 4 0.82 -17.76 74.76
C PHE A 4 -0.50 -17.84 73.96
N GLU A 5 -0.34 -17.55 72.66
CA GLU A 5 -0.97 -18.16 71.46
C GLU A 5 -2.49 -18.32 71.35
N SER A 6 -3.06 -17.70 70.30
CA SER A 6 -3.40 -18.41 69.05
C SER A 6 -4.01 -17.45 68.01
N GLN A 7 -3.37 -17.38 66.84
CA GLN A 7 -4.04 -17.12 65.55
C GLN A 7 -4.88 -18.37 65.18
N PRO A 8 -5.87 -18.35 64.27
CA PRO A 8 -5.88 -17.52 63.07
C PRO A 8 -7.24 -16.99 62.54
N SER A 9 -7.07 -16.21 61.47
CA SER A 9 -7.92 -16.12 60.27
C SER A 9 -9.24 -15.35 60.33
N TRP A 10 -9.09 -14.05 60.01
CA TRP A 10 -9.66 -13.37 58.84
C TRP A 10 -11.16 -13.47 58.57
N GLY A 11 -11.83 -12.30 58.58
CA GLY A 11 -13.08 -12.12 57.83
C GLY A 11 -14.00 -11.02 58.34
N ALA A 12 -13.65 -9.76 58.06
CA ALA A 12 -14.52 -8.62 57.76
C ALA A 12 -15.75 -8.28 58.64
N ARG A 13 -15.84 -7.01 59.11
CA ARG A 13 -16.87 -6.01 58.73
C ARG A 13 -16.96 -4.83 59.72
N LEU A 14 -17.03 -3.60 59.16
CA LEU A 14 -17.87 -2.43 59.54
C LEU A 14 -17.74 -1.85 60.97
N MET A 15 -17.59 -0.54 61.24
CA MET A 15 -18.54 0.56 60.97
C MET A 15 -17.93 1.93 61.35
N VAL A 16 -18.01 2.95 60.47
CA VAL A 16 -18.92 4.13 60.54
C VAL A 16 -18.42 5.32 61.38
N LYS A 17 -18.20 6.48 60.74
CA LYS A 17 -19.09 7.68 60.89
C LYS A 17 -18.74 8.78 59.86
N LYS A 18 -19.75 9.12 59.05
CA LYS A 18 -19.91 10.33 58.21
C LYS A 18 -20.30 11.54 59.11
N PRO A 19 -20.12 12.82 58.70
CA PRO A 19 -20.83 13.42 57.55
C PRO A 19 -20.00 14.30 56.59
N MET A 20 -20.67 14.67 55.51
CA MET A 20 -20.22 15.17 54.20
C MET A 20 -19.84 16.65 54.15
N ILE A 21 -18.94 17.02 53.23
CA ILE A 21 -19.15 17.95 52.10
C ILE A 21 -18.07 17.63 51.03
N PHE A 22 -18.48 17.58 49.76
CA PHE A 22 -17.70 17.20 48.58
C PHE A 22 -16.64 18.26 48.21
N CYS A 23 -15.40 17.83 47.98
CA CYS A 23 -14.54 18.39 46.93
C CYS A 23 -13.51 17.34 46.54
N SER A 24 -13.69 16.72 45.38
CA SER A 24 -12.85 15.64 44.86
C SER A 24 -11.44 16.12 44.59
N ILE A 25 -10.47 15.60 45.34
CA ILE A 25 -9.05 15.63 44.98
C ILE A 25 -8.84 14.44 44.03
N PHE A 26 -8.87 14.70 42.72
CA PHE A 26 -8.40 13.73 41.74
C PHE A 26 -6.88 13.80 41.69
N ILE A 27 -6.23 12.84 42.35
CA ILE A 27 -4.82 12.54 42.18
C ILE A 27 -4.67 12.05 40.73
N LEU A 28 -4.07 12.88 39.88
CA LEU A 28 -3.68 12.51 38.52
C LEU A 28 -2.53 11.50 38.64
N MET A 29 -2.86 10.21 38.73
CA MET A 29 -1.94 9.16 38.31
C MET A 29 -1.78 9.31 36.79
N PHE A 30 -0.68 9.93 36.37
CA PHE A 30 -0.15 9.72 35.03
C PHE A 30 0.22 8.24 34.92
N LEU A 31 -0.74 7.42 34.50
CA LEU A 31 -0.44 6.20 33.79
C LEU A 31 0.26 6.65 32.50
N CYS A 32 1.58 6.58 32.51
CA CYS A 32 2.40 6.57 31.30
C CYS A 32 1.96 5.33 30.51
N GLY A 33 0.93 5.50 29.68
CA GLY A 33 0.55 4.51 28.70
C GLY A 33 1.77 4.28 27.80
N PHE A 34 2.15 3.03 27.63
CA PHE A 34 3.16 2.62 26.66
C PHE A 34 2.81 3.25 25.30
N VAL A 35 3.67 4.15 24.82
CA VAL A 35 3.63 4.61 23.42
C VAL A 35 4.15 3.43 22.60
N GLY A 36 3.22 2.60 22.10
CA GLY A 36 3.52 1.55 21.13
C GLY A 36 4.10 2.14 19.84
N GLY A 37 5.01 1.38 19.22
CA GLY A 37 5.92 1.73 18.12
C GLY A 37 5.44 2.78 17.11
N GLN A 38 6.31 3.78 16.88
CA GLN A 38 6.24 4.66 15.71
C GLN A 38 6.95 3.98 14.54
N GLU A 39 6.30 3.75 13.40
CA GLU A 39 6.94 3.18 12.20
C GLU A 39 6.76 4.09 10.99
N THR A 40 7.84 4.39 10.27
CA THR A 40 7.97 5.62 9.47
C THR A 40 8.59 5.26 8.12
N TRP A 41 7.84 5.47 7.04
CA TRP A 41 8.31 5.24 5.67
C TRP A 41 9.03 6.47 5.11
N PHE A 42 10.20 6.27 4.50
CA PHE A 42 11.00 7.30 3.83
C PHE A 42 11.38 6.76 2.46
N GLY A 43 10.64 7.11 1.40
CA GLY A 43 11.01 6.74 0.04
C GLY A 43 12.07 7.70 -0.50
N ASP A 44 13.14 7.16 -1.08
CA ASP A 44 14.12 7.97 -1.82
C ASP A 44 13.48 8.62 -3.05
N GLN A 45 14.09 9.72 -3.49
CA GLN A 45 13.57 10.56 -4.56
C GLN A 45 13.82 9.99 -5.96
N GLN A 46 14.74 9.04 -6.16
CA GLN A 46 15.17 8.57 -7.49
C GLN A 46 14.40 7.33 -7.98
N GLY A 47 13.98 6.43 -7.09
CA GLY A 47 13.33 5.18 -7.46
C GLY A 47 11.83 5.28 -7.83
N LEU A 48 11.28 6.50 -7.86
CA LEU A 48 9.87 6.77 -8.22
C LEU A 48 9.68 7.42 -9.59
N TRP A 49 10.76 7.66 -10.33
CA TRP A 49 10.73 8.31 -11.64
C TRP A 49 10.41 7.32 -12.78
N SER A 50 10.20 6.04 -12.46
CA SER A 50 9.85 4.96 -13.38
C SER A 50 8.45 4.40 -13.11
N SER A 51 7.42 5.23 -13.10
CA SER A 51 6.04 4.71 -13.16
C SER A 51 5.67 4.39 -14.61
N SER A 52 5.70 3.11 -14.98
CA SER A 52 4.63 2.57 -15.82
C SER A 52 3.42 2.24 -14.93
N PRO A 53 2.19 2.30 -15.44
CA PRO A 53 0.99 1.96 -14.68
C PRO A 53 0.93 0.43 -14.52
N SER A 54 1.55 -0.12 -13.49
CA SER A 54 1.39 -1.52 -13.11
C SER A 54 1.10 -1.65 -11.62
N GLU A 55 0.23 -2.61 -11.30
CA GLU A 55 -0.34 -2.91 -9.99
C GLU A 55 0.69 -3.03 -8.85
N SER A 56 0.20 -2.79 -7.63
CA SER A 56 0.94 -3.06 -6.39
C SER A 56 1.18 -4.56 -6.23
N GLN A 57 2.45 -4.98 -6.19
CA GLN A 57 2.85 -6.36 -5.90
C GLN A 57 2.90 -6.59 -4.38
N PRO A 58 2.12 -7.51 -3.80
CA PRO A 58 2.18 -7.79 -2.37
C PRO A 58 3.47 -8.55 -2.01
N LEU A 59 4.18 -8.11 -0.96
CA LEU A 59 5.23 -8.90 -0.32
C LEU A 59 4.58 -9.87 0.67
N SER A 60 4.52 -11.16 0.33
CA SER A 60 3.96 -12.19 1.22
C SER A 60 4.97 -12.65 2.28
N ASP A 61 4.46 -13.20 3.38
CA ASP A 61 5.23 -13.92 4.41
C ASP A 61 6.33 -13.12 5.13
N LEU A 62 6.14 -11.80 5.26
CA LEU A 62 7.04 -10.98 6.07
C LEU A 62 6.91 -11.35 7.55
N PRO A 63 8.04 -11.57 8.26
CA PRO A 63 8.01 -11.94 9.68
C PRO A 63 7.56 -10.80 10.62
N ALA A 64 7.44 -9.56 10.11
CA ALA A 64 6.95 -8.41 10.86
C ALA A 64 6.46 -7.28 9.92
N ASP A 65 5.88 -6.23 10.52
CA ASP A 65 5.41 -5.02 9.84
C ASP A 65 6.55 -4.31 9.07
N LEU A 66 6.17 -3.52 8.06
CA LEU A 66 7.10 -2.70 7.29
C LEU A 66 7.50 -1.44 8.06
N ARG A 67 8.82 -1.22 8.22
CA ARG A 67 9.35 0.01 8.81
C ARG A 67 9.57 1.09 7.76
N CYS A 68 10.41 0.84 6.76
CA CYS A 68 10.74 1.79 5.68
C CYS A 68 11.18 1.06 4.40
N ILE A 69 11.11 1.75 3.26
CA ILE A 69 11.43 1.20 1.94
C ILE A 69 12.22 2.24 1.14
N ALA A 70 13.27 1.82 0.44
CA ALA A 70 13.93 2.58 -0.62
C ALA A 70 13.88 1.76 -1.89
N ARG A 71 13.72 2.41 -3.04
CA ARG A 71 13.55 1.74 -4.32
C ARG A 71 14.87 1.74 -5.07
N THR A 72 15.06 0.71 -5.88
CA THR A 72 16.18 0.68 -6.82
C THR A 72 15.73 1.24 -8.18
N PRO A 73 16.61 1.91 -8.94
CA PRO A 73 16.29 2.39 -10.28
C PRO A 73 15.88 1.27 -11.26
N SER A 74 16.33 0.03 -11.01
CA SER A 74 16.03 -1.16 -11.80
C SER A 74 14.66 -1.79 -11.49
N GLY A 75 13.92 -1.26 -10.52
CA GLY A 75 12.71 -1.88 -9.99
C GLY A 75 13.00 -2.85 -8.85
N GLY A 76 12.03 -3.01 -7.94
CA GLY A 76 12.23 -3.63 -6.64
C GLY A 76 12.64 -2.60 -5.58
N GLY A 77 13.28 -3.05 -4.50
CA GLY A 77 13.71 -2.16 -3.44
C GLY A 77 14.29 -2.88 -2.23
N TRP A 78 14.67 -2.08 -1.24
CA TRP A 78 15.14 -2.52 0.06
C TRP A 78 14.11 -2.17 1.11
N VAL A 79 13.79 -3.14 1.96
CA VAL A 79 12.68 -3.08 2.90
C VAL A 79 13.18 -3.39 4.29
N ALA A 80 13.11 -2.41 5.21
CA ALA A 80 13.35 -2.66 6.61
C ALA A 80 12.06 -3.11 7.30
N LEU A 81 12.17 -4.09 8.19
CA LEU A 81 11.05 -4.62 8.96
C LEU A 81 11.07 -4.04 10.39
N ALA A 82 9.89 -3.82 10.95
CA ALA A 82 9.69 -3.28 12.28
C ALA A 82 9.86 -4.37 13.34
N ASP A 83 10.35 -3.98 14.52
CA ASP A 83 10.52 -4.85 15.70
C ASP A 83 11.37 -6.13 15.47
N ILE A 84 12.00 -6.22 14.29
CA ILE A 84 12.97 -7.26 13.94
C ILE A 84 14.16 -6.59 13.24
N ASN A 85 15.36 -7.13 13.46
CA ASN A 85 16.60 -6.53 12.97
C ASN A 85 16.89 -6.95 11.52
N LEU A 86 15.89 -6.93 10.64
CA LEU A 86 16.00 -7.43 9.27
C LEU A 86 15.76 -6.33 8.23
N ILE A 87 16.57 -6.35 7.19
CA ILE A 87 16.34 -5.66 5.92
C ILE A 87 16.26 -6.72 4.82
N LEU A 88 15.27 -6.63 3.95
CA LEU A 88 15.09 -7.49 2.79
C LEU A 88 15.48 -6.75 1.51
N HIS A 89 16.19 -7.42 0.62
CA HIS A 89 16.35 -7.02 -0.77
C HIS A 89 15.25 -7.69 -1.59
N VAL A 90 14.39 -6.89 -2.21
CA VAL A 90 13.21 -7.33 -2.94
C VAL A 90 13.41 -7.02 -4.42
N GLY A 91 13.25 -8.03 -5.27
CA GLY A 91 13.34 -7.89 -6.71
C GLY A 91 12.13 -7.16 -7.33
N PRO A 92 12.19 -6.80 -8.62
CA PRO A 92 11.10 -6.13 -9.33
C PRO A 92 9.82 -6.98 -9.44
N THR A 93 9.96 -8.31 -9.32
CA THR A 93 8.86 -9.29 -9.32
C THR A 93 8.27 -9.55 -7.93
N GLY A 94 8.81 -8.92 -6.87
CA GLY A 94 8.40 -9.14 -5.48
C GLY A 94 9.16 -10.25 -4.75
N ASP A 95 10.02 -11.00 -5.45
CA ASP A 95 10.83 -12.06 -4.85
C ASP A 95 11.84 -11.49 -3.83
N ILE A 96 11.96 -12.14 -2.67
CA ILE A 96 13.02 -11.81 -1.70
C ILE A 96 14.34 -12.39 -2.20
N LEU A 97 15.23 -11.51 -2.64
CA LEU A 97 16.55 -11.85 -3.16
C LEU A 97 17.55 -12.11 -2.02
N GLU A 98 17.50 -11.28 -0.97
CA GLU A 98 18.45 -11.31 0.14
C GLU A 98 17.78 -10.88 1.45
N THR A 99 18.26 -11.43 2.57
CA THR A 99 17.84 -11.05 3.92
C THR A 99 19.07 -10.70 4.75
N ILE A 100 19.14 -9.46 5.22
CA ILE A 100 20.25 -8.90 5.99
C ILE A 100 19.84 -8.73 7.44
N ASN A 101 20.59 -9.35 8.36
CA ASN A 101 20.44 -9.10 9.80
C ASN A 101 21.33 -7.93 10.23
N THR A 102 20.71 -6.84 10.66
CA THR A 102 21.38 -5.58 11.03
C THR A 102 21.80 -5.52 12.50
N VAL A 103 21.59 -6.59 13.27
CA VAL A 103 21.84 -6.74 14.72
C VAL A 103 20.94 -5.86 15.59
N VAL A 104 20.60 -4.66 15.14
CA VAL A 104 19.63 -3.74 15.73
C VAL A 104 18.69 -3.20 14.65
N GLY A 105 17.51 -2.73 15.05
CA GLY A 105 16.54 -2.14 14.13
C GLY A 105 17.08 -0.88 13.45
N VAL A 106 16.73 -0.73 12.18
CA VAL A 106 17.05 0.46 11.39
C VAL A 106 15.85 1.42 11.35
N GLN A 107 16.11 2.69 11.09
CA GLN A 107 15.08 3.74 11.14
C GLN A 107 14.70 4.30 9.77
N ALA A 108 15.68 4.54 8.90
CA ALA A 108 15.49 4.96 7.52
C ALA A 108 16.59 4.37 6.64
N LEU A 109 16.35 4.28 5.34
CA LEU A 109 17.32 3.81 4.37
C LEU A 109 17.19 4.57 3.05
N VAL A 110 18.30 4.64 2.30
CA VAL A 110 18.40 5.28 0.98
C VAL A 110 19.37 4.48 0.11
N VAL A 111 19.08 4.38 -1.18
CA VAL A 111 19.96 3.75 -2.17
C VAL A 111 20.74 4.82 -2.91
N ASP A 112 22.05 4.66 -3.01
CA ASP A 112 22.90 5.57 -3.79
C ASP A 112 22.95 5.21 -5.28
N SER A 113 23.61 6.07 -6.07
CA SER A 113 23.72 5.89 -7.52
C SER A 113 24.45 4.61 -7.96
N GLN A 114 25.19 3.96 -7.07
CA GLN A 114 25.90 2.71 -7.33
C GLN A 114 25.07 1.48 -6.91
N GLY A 115 23.93 1.69 -6.23
CA GLY A 115 23.07 0.64 -5.73
C GLY A 115 23.36 0.23 -4.28
N SER A 116 24.31 0.91 -3.62
CA SER A 116 24.62 0.66 -2.21
C SER A 116 23.53 1.27 -1.33
N VAL A 117 23.16 0.57 -0.26
CA VAL A 117 22.11 1.00 0.67
C VAL A 117 22.73 1.57 1.92
N TRP A 118 22.34 2.79 2.26
CA TRP A 118 22.72 3.46 3.49
C TRP A 118 21.55 3.42 4.46
N ALA A 119 21.75 2.92 5.68
CA ALA A 119 20.66 2.81 6.67
C ALA A 119 21.06 3.32 8.06
N THR A 120 20.18 4.09 8.70
CA THR A 120 20.39 4.65 10.04
C THR A 120 20.03 3.64 11.13
N ARG A 121 20.89 3.50 12.14
CA ARG A 121 20.66 2.61 13.30
C ARG A 121 20.65 3.40 14.60
N PRO A 122 19.47 3.85 15.06
CA PRO A 122 19.35 4.64 16.29
C PRO A 122 19.95 3.94 17.52
N GLY A 123 19.86 2.60 17.60
CA GLY A 123 20.35 1.84 18.74
C GLY A 123 21.88 1.74 18.83
N MET A 124 22.60 2.11 17.78
CA MET A 124 24.06 2.02 17.68
C MET A 124 24.73 3.37 17.36
N ASP A 125 23.94 4.44 17.19
CA ASP A 125 24.42 5.76 16.79
C ASP A 125 25.31 5.74 15.52
N ASP A 126 24.93 4.94 14.53
CA ASP A 126 25.67 4.83 13.26
C ASP A 126 24.79 4.70 12.01
N VAL A 127 25.44 4.79 10.87
CA VAL A 127 24.89 4.48 9.54
C VAL A 127 25.65 3.27 8.99
N ILE A 128 24.91 2.26 8.51
CA ILE A 128 25.50 1.10 7.83
C ILE A 128 25.44 1.26 6.33
N VAL A 129 26.40 0.63 5.63
CA VAL A 129 26.39 0.48 4.17
C VAL A 129 26.20 -0.99 3.84
N ILE A 130 25.19 -1.28 3.03
CA ILE A 130 24.90 -2.62 2.50
C ILE A 130 25.17 -2.61 1.01
N GLU A 131 25.92 -3.61 0.56
CA GLU A 131 26.19 -3.86 -0.85
C GLU A 131 25.39 -5.10 -1.28
N PRO A 132 24.57 -5.03 -2.35
CA PRO A 132 23.83 -6.18 -2.86
C PRO A 132 24.76 -7.39 -3.08
N GLY A 133 24.39 -8.55 -2.52
CA GLY A 133 25.16 -9.79 -2.57
C GLY A 133 26.34 -9.90 -1.59
N ASN A 134 26.78 -8.78 -0.99
CA ASN A 134 27.90 -8.74 -0.04
C ASN A 134 27.45 -8.47 1.40
N GLY A 135 26.20 -8.05 1.60
CA GLY A 135 25.66 -7.71 2.92
C GLY A 135 26.24 -6.41 3.47
N ILE A 136 26.37 -6.30 4.79
CA ILE A 136 26.89 -5.08 5.44
C ILE A 136 28.41 -5.00 5.25
N VAL A 137 28.88 -3.94 4.60
CA VAL A 137 30.31 -3.76 4.28
C VAL A 137 30.99 -2.65 5.08
N ALA A 138 30.23 -1.71 5.64
CA ALA A 138 30.77 -0.59 6.40
C ALA A 138 29.83 -0.07 7.50
N TYR A 139 30.43 0.63 8.47
CA TYR A 139 29.79 1.25 9.62
C TYR A 139 30.37 2.66 9.80
N HIS A 140 29.53 3.68 9.80
CA HIS A 140 29.91 5.08 9.93
C HIS A 140 29.27 5.69 11.19
N PRO A 141 30.05 5.95 12.25
CA PRO A 141 29.53 6.59 13.46
C PRO A 141 28.95 7.97 13.15
N VAL A 142 27.77 8.25 13.71
CA VAL A 142 27.12 9.57 13.63
C VAL A 142 26.70 10.02 15.02
N ALA A 143 26.10 11.20 15.13
CA ALA A 143 25.60 11.67 16.42
C ALA A 143 24.30 10.97 16.85
N THR A 144 24.00 11.11 18.14
CA THR A 144 23.02 10.30 18.86
C THR A 144 21.62 10.31 18.26
N VAL A 145 21.05 9.11 18.13
CA VAL A 145 19.75 8.79 17.53
C VAL A 145 19.66 9.29 16.09
N PRO A 146 20.43 8.71 15.14
CA PRO A 146 20.20 8.97 13.72
C PRO A 146 18.81 8.49 13.29
N TYR A 147 18.09 9.32 12.53
CA TYR A 147 16.70 9.08 12.18
C TYR A 147 16.47 9.05 10.66
N GLY A 148 16.28 10.21 10.05
CA GLY A 148 16.13 10.35 8.60
C GLY A 148 17.48 10.37 7.90
N ILE A 149 17.48 9.90 6.66
CA ILE A 149 18.66 9.87 5.80
C ILE A 149 18.27 10.23 4.37
N THR A 150 19.11 10.98 3.67
CA THR A 150 18.95 11.31 2.25
C THR A 150 20.31 11.48 1.59
N ILE A 151 20.35 11.51 0.26
CA ILE A 151 21.55 11.76 -0.52
C ILE A 151 21.34 13.06 -1.29
N ASN A 152 22.24 14.03 -1.10
CA ASN A 152 22.16 15.30 -1.82
C ASN A 152 22.68 15.17 -3.27
N GLN A 153 22.57 16.24 -4.05
CA GLN A 153 23.00 16.26 -5.46
C GLN A 153 24.51 16.02 -5.65
N GLN A 154 25.31 16.21 -4.60
CA GLN A 154 26.75 15.95 -4.59
C GLN A 154 27.09 14.48 -4.22
N GLY A 155 26.09 13.64 -3.98
CA GLY A 155 26.28 12.26 -3.54
C GLY A 155 26.64 12.12 -2.06
N GLN A 156 26.51 13.20 -1.27
CA GLN A 156 26.82 13.18 0.15
C GLN A 156 25.62 12.67 0.94
N ILE A 157 25.90 11.92 2.02
CA ILE A 157 24.90 11.28 2.85
C ILE A 157 24.52 12.24 3.98
N CYS A 158 23.26 12.66 4.00
CA CYS A 158 22.75 13.64 4.95
C CYS A 158 21.85 12.95 5.97
N VAL A 159 22.18 13.05 7.25
CA VAL A 159 21.55 12.30 8.34
C VAL A 159 21.02 13.25 9.40
N THR A 160 19.75 13.15 9.78
CA THR A 160 19.24 13.83 10.97
C THR A 160 19.57 13.01 12.22
N CYS A 161 20.08 13.67 13.25
CA CYS A 161 20.37 13.04 14.54
C CYS A 161 19.43 13.65 15.60
N SER A 162 18.30 12.97 15.85
CA SER A 162 17.14 13.54 16.54
C SER A 162 17.44 14.00 17.97
N TYR A 163 18.20 13.21 18.74
CA TYR A 163 18.46 13.55 20.14
C TYR A 163 19.53 14.63 20.29
N SER A 164 20.45 14.72 19.33
CA SER A 164 21.50 15.74 19.31
C SER A 164 21.12 17.01 18.55
N ASN A 165 19.90 17.09 18.00
CA ASN A 165 19.35 18.27 17.31
C ASN A 165 20.27 18.82 16.21
N GLN A 166 20.79 17.93 15.36
CA GLN A 166 21.67 18.33 14.27
C GLN A 166 21.45 17.46 13.03
N VAL A 167 21.94 17.97 11.89
CA VAL A 167 22.18 17.19 10.68
C VAL A 167 23.67 16.95 10.53
N GLN A 168 24.07 15.73 10.20
CA GLN A 168 25.43 15.40 9.80
C GLN A 168 25.49 15.10 8.30
N ILE A 169 26.50 15.66 7.64
CA ILE A 169 26.77 15.40 6.22
C ILE A 169 28.02 14.53 6.15
N LEU A 170 27.91 13.35 5.55
CA LEU A 170 29.02 12.45 5.28
C LEU A 170 29.38 12.50 3.80
N SER A 171 30.65 12.27 3.48
CA SER A 171 31.10 12.04 2.12
C SER A 171 30.51 10.73 1.54
N PRO A 172 30.62 10.51 0.22
CA PRO A 172 30.25 9.22 -0.37
C PRO A 172 31.03 8.03 0.20
N SER A 173 32.22 8.25 0.79
CA SER A 173 32.99 7.22 1.51
C SER A 173 32.60 7.09 2.99
N GLY A 174 31.65 7.91 3.47
CA GLY A 174 31.14 7.91 4.84
C GLY A 174 31.97 8.69 5.85
N ASP A 175 32.99 9.44 5.41
CA ASP A 175 33.72 10.38 6.27
C ASP A 175 32.85 11.58 6.64
N LEU A 176 32.82 11.99 7.91
CA LEU A 176 32.08 13.17 8.38
C LEU A 176 32.65 14.46 7.79
N LEU A 177 31.82 15.20 7.03
CA LEU A 177 32.17 16.47 6.40
C LEU A 177 31.65 17.68 7.18
N GLN A 178 30.43 17.61 7.69
CA GLN A 178 29.79 18.75 8.35
C GLN A 178 28.83 18.32 9.46
N GLN A 179 28.71 19.18 10.47
CA GLN A 179 27.71 19.09 11.54
C GLN A 179 26.94 20.41 11.58
N ILE A 180 25.62 20.35 11.43
CA ILE A 180 24.77 21.52 11.28
C ILE A 180 23.72 21.48 12.39
N PRO A 181 23.76 22.41 13.37
CA PRO A 181 22.72 22.51 14.38
C PRO A 181 21.37 22.86 13.73
N VAL A 182 20.31 22.17 14.15
CA VAL A 182 18.94 22.40 13.68
C VAL A 182 17.97 22.46 14.88
N GLY A 183 16.68 22.57 14.61
CA GLY A 183 15.63 22.64 15.62
C GLY A 183 15.47 21.34 16.42
N PHE A 184 14.50 21.36 17.33
CA PHE A 184 14.28 20.25 18.26
C PHE A 184 13.77 18.99 17.53
N PHE A 185 14.43 17.87 17.81
CA PHE A 185 14.04 16.53 17.38
C PHE A 185 13.82 16.45 15.85
N PRO A 186 14.87 16.70 15.03
CA PRO A 186 14.78 16.54 13.58
C PRO A 186 14.52 15.08 13.21
N THR A 187 13.57 14.83 12.31
CA THR A 187 13.13 13.50 11.90
C THR A 187 13.36 13.31 10.40
N GLY A 188 12.38 13.60 9.56
CA GLY A 188 12.50 13.51 8.12
C GLY A 188 13.47 14.52 7.52
N ILE A 189 14.19 14.09 6.48
CA ILE A 189 15.09 14.92 5.69
C ILE A 189 15.00 14.53 4.22
N THR A 190 15.08 15.50 3.32
CA THR A 190 15.13 15.27 1.87
C THR A 190 15.99 16.32 1.18
N ALA A 191 16.66 15.94 0.09
CA ALA A 191 17.39 16.86 -0.76
C ALA A 191 16.44 17.83 -1.47
N ALA A 192 16.84 19.09 -1.56
CA ALA A 192 16.14 20.10 -2.34
C ALA A 192 16.74 20.18 -3.76
N HIS A 193 15.93 20.59 -4.73
CA HIS A 193 16.35 20.73 -6.13
C HIS A 193 17.44 21.80 -6.35
N ASP A 194 17.57 22.74 -5.43
CA ASP A 194 18.60 23.79 -5.43
C ASP A 194 19.88 23.39 -4.69
N GLY A 195 20.04 22.11 -4.36
CA GLY A 195 21.21 21.58 -3.65
C GLY A 195 21.16 21.77 -2.13
N GLY A 196 20.09 22.37 -1.60
CA GLY A 196 19.83 22.47 -0.17
C GLY A 196 19.18 21.21 0.44
N LEU A 197 18.65 21.37 1.66
CA LEU A 197 17.96 20.31 2.40
C LEU A 197 16.66 20.83 3.00
N TRP A 198 15.62 20.00 2.97
CA TRP A 198 14.39 20.21 3.73
C TRP A 198 14.34 19.26 4.91
N ILE A 199 13.95 19.77 6.08
CA ILE A 199 14.01 19.05 7.34
C ILE A 199 12.69 19.21 8.09
N ALA A 200 12.13 18.08 8.53
CA ALA A 200 11.02 18.00 9.45
C ALA A 200 11.55 18.03 10.89
N GLU A 201 11.10 18.99 11.69
CA GLU A 201 11.45 19.14 13.10
C GLU A 201 10.18 19.02 13.92
N LYS A 202 10.26 18.54 15.16
CA LYS A 202 9.06 18.33 15.99
C LYS A 202 8.24 19.61 16.18
N ASP A 203 8.93 20.75 16.25
CA ASP A 203 8.35 22.08 16.48
C ASP A 203 8.26 22.95 15.20
N GLY A 204 8.66 22.42 14.03
CA GLY A 204 8.68 23.23 12.81
C GLY A 204 9.25 22.55 11.57
N LEU A 205 9.44 23.37 10.55
CA LEU A 205 9.91 23.01 9.22
C LEU A 205 11.12 23.88 8.91
N ARG A 206 12.16 23.33 8.30
CA ARG A 206 13.38 24.07 7.97
C ARG A 206 13.86 23.79 6.55
N LYS A 207 14.42 24.84 5.93
CA LYS A 207 15.25 24.76 4.72
C LYS A 207 16.68 25.16 5.03
N LEU A 208 17.64 24.32 4.64
CA LEU A 208 19.05 24.66 4.58
C LEU A 208 19.47 24.88 3.12
N ASP A 209 20.43 25.77 2.87
CA ASP A 209 21.14 25.81 1.60
C ASP A 209 22.27 24.77 1.52
N SER A 210 22.96 24.74 0.38
CA SER A 210 24.07 23.80 0.13
C SER A 210 25.30 24.02 1.02
N SER A 211 25.40 25.15 1.74
CA SER A 211 26.45 25.41 2.72
C SER A 211 26.06 25.00 4.14
N GLY A 212 24.79 24.63 4.34
CA GLY A 212 24.22 24.28 5.64
C GLY A 212 23.65 25.47 6.40
N GLU A 213 23.52 26.65 5.79
CA GLU A 213 22.87 27.80 6.42
C GLU A 213 21.34 27.69 6.33
N THR A 214 20.63 28.10 7.39
CA THR A 214 19.16 28.15 7.37
C THR A 214 18.71 29.31 6.50
N THR A 215 18.07 29.00 5.37
CA THR A 215 17.47 30.00 4.47
C THR A 215 16.01 30.27 4.79
N TRP A 216 15.33 29.30 5.41
CA TRP A 216 13.94 29.44 5.83
C TRP A 216 13.61 28.53 7.01
N SER A 217 12.74 28.99 7.90
CA SER A 217 12.11 28.17 8.93
C SER A 217 10.69 28.66 9.18
N GLY A 218 9.77 27.75 9.45
CA GLY A 218 8.39 28.08 9.78
C GLY A 218 7.73 27.00 10.64
N SER A 219 6.59 27.32 11.24
CA SER A 219 5.78 26.37 12.00
C SER A 219 4.43 26.21 11.32
N ALA A 220 4.18 25.01 10.78
CA ALA A 220 2.92 24.62 10.19
C ALA A 220 2.72 23.11 10.39
N GLY A 221 1.47 22.71 10.62
CA GLY A 221 1.14 21.37 11.11
C GLY A 221 1.62 21.12 12.54
N VAL A 222 1.32 19.93 13.08
CA VAL A 222 1.76 19.50 14.41
C VAL A 222 2.47 18.16 14.30
N PHE A 223 3.69 18.10 14.84
CA PHE A 223 4.59 16.95 14.79
C PHE A 223 4.91 16.49 13.35
N PRO A 224 5.58 17.34 12.54
CA PRO A 224 6.18 16.93 11.26
C PRO A 224 7.09 15.71 11.44
N ILE A 225 7.00 14.73 10.54
CA ILE A 225 7.77 13.48 10.65
C ILE A 225 8.44 13.04 9.34
N GLY A 226 7.73 13.13 8.22
CA GLY A 226 8.23 12.81 6.89
C GLY A 226 8.34 14.07 6.04
N VAL A 227 9.26 14.04 5.08
CA VAL A 227 9.40 15.09 4.09
C VAL A 227 9.85 14.51 2.75
N THR A 228 9.32 15.03 1.65
CA THR A 228 9.75 14.75 0.29
C THR A 228 9.70 16.03 -0.56
N THR A 229 10.27 16.00 -1.76
CA THR A 229 10.12 17.08 -2.74
C THR A 229 9.38 16.61 -3.98
N ASP A 230 8.56 17.49 -4.55
CA ASP A 230 7.89 17.24 -5.83
C ASP A 230 8.74 17.71 -7.02
N LEU A 231 8.26 17.47 -8.25
CA LEU A 231 8.94 17.88 -9.48
C LEU A 231 9.09 19.40 -9.63
N GLN A 232 8.32 20.21 -8.88
CA GLN A 232 8.44 21.66 -8.85
C GLN A 232 9.45 22.15 -7.80
N GLY A 233 10.06 21.24 -7.04
CA GLY A 233 11.03 21.55 -5.98
C GLY A 233 10.38 22.04 -4.69
N ARG A 234 9.08 21.87 -4.52
CA ARG A 234 8.37 22.19 -3.26
C ARG A 234 8.52 21.03 -2.29
N ALA A 235 8.63 21.34 -1.00
CA ALA A 235 8.68 20.34 0.05
C ALA A 235 7.28 20.00 0.56
N TRP A 236 7.02 18.72 0.75
CA TRP A 236 5.78 18.19 1.27
C TRP A 236 6.08 17.46 2.58
N PHE A 237 5.46 17.90 3.67
CA PHE A 237 5.70 17.40 5.02
C PHE A 237 4.47 16.67 5.55
N SER A 238 4.64 15.44 6.01
CA SER A 238 3.59 14.73 6.77
C SER A 238 3.62 15.19 8.23
N CYS A 239 2.47 15.66 8.74
CA CYS A 239 2.32 16.16 10.10
C CYS A 239 1.39 15.26 10.90
N GLN A 240 2.00 14.42 11.74
CA GLN A 240 1.35 13.26 12.36
C GLN A 240 0.13 13.65 13.21
N ASN A 241 0.30 14.62 14.10
CA ASN A 241 -0.71 14.95 15.12
C ASN A 241 -1.81 15.86 14.57
N SER A 242 -1.47 16.72 13.60
CA SER A 242 -2.46 17.56 12.93
C SER A 242 -3.21 16.83 11.81
N GLN A 243 -2.78 15.62 11.43
CA GLN A 243 -3.40 14.82 10.36
C GLN A 243 -3.39 15.55 9.01
N GLN A 244 -2.28 16.22 8.72
CA GLN A 244 -2.15 17.11 7.58
C GLN A 244 -0.87 16.84 6.81
N VAL A 245 -0.87 17.26 5.56
CA VAL A 245 0.32 17.44 4.73
C VAL A 245 0.51 18.93 4.48
N VAL A 246 1.69 19.45 4.81
CA VAL A 246 2.04 20.86 4.61
C VAL A 246 2.96 20.96 3.40
N VAL A 247 2.62 21.85 2.46
CA VAL A 247 3.40 22.11 1.26
C VAL A 247 4.09 23.46 1.38
N VAL A 248 5.40 23.48 1.14
CA VAL A 248 6.27 24.64 1.31
C VAL A 248 7.09 24.86 0.05
N ASP A 249 7.21 26.11 -0.40
CA ASP A 249 8.10 26.51 -1.49
C ASP A 249 9.02 27.67 -1.09
N GLY A 250 9.70 28.30 -2.05
CA GLY A 250 10.58 29.44 -1.79
C GLY A 250 9.90 30.68 -1.20
N SER A 251 8.57 30.76 -1.24
CA SER A 251 7.76 31.83 -0.64
C SER A 251 7.25 31.51 0.77
N GLY A 252 7.39 30.25 1.22
CA GLY A 252 6.91 29.76 2.51
C GLY A 252 5.83 28.69 2.36
N VAL A 253 4.91 28.61 3.32
CA VAL A 253 3.81 27.63 3.29
C VAL A 253 2.80 28.02 2.23
N VAL A 254 2.60 27.14 1.24
CA VAL A 254 1.71 27.40 0.09
C VAL A 254 0.46 26.53 0.07
N ASN A 255 0.45 25.42 0.82
CA ASN A 255 -0.77 24.61 0.98
C ASN A 255 -0.75 23.82 2.30
N ILE A 256 -1.93 23.51 2.81
CA ILE A 256 -2.15 22.58 3.93
C ILE A 256 -3.32 21.69 3.54
N ILE A 257 -3.07 20.39 3.51
CA ILE A 257 -3.98 19.39 2.96
C ILE A 257 -4.34 18.42 4.08
N ASP A 258 -5.62 18.31 4.41
CA ASP A 258 -6.08 17.33 5.37
C ASP A 258 -6.01 15.94 4.75
N VAL A 259 -5.47 14.98 5.51
CA VAL A 259 -5.34 13.57 5.10
C VAL A 259 -5.90 12.66 6.20
N PRO A 260 -6.20 11.38 5.90
CA PRO A 260 -6.61 10.41 6.92
C PRO A 260 -5.62 10.32 8.08
N ALA A 261 -6.10 9.85 9.23
CA ALA A 261 -5.42 10.01 10.50
C ALA A 261 -3.99 9.42 10.55
N ARG A 262 -3.10 10.16 11.22
CA ARG A 262 -1.70 9.80 11.51
C ARG A 262 -0.86 9.58 10.23
N PRO A 263 -0.65 10.61 9.40
CA PRO A 263 0.28 10.54 8.28
C PRO A 263 1.71 10.39 8.80
N LEU A 264 2.46 9.47 8.20
CA LEU A 264 3.81 9.10 8.62
C LEU A 264 4.76 9.23 7.44
N GLY A 265 4.66 8.28 6.52
CA GLY A 265 5.50 8.29 5.32
C GLY A 265 4.97 9.17 4.22
N ILE A 266 5.88 9.77 3.47
CA ILE A 266 5.56 10.61 2.32
C ILE A 266 6.62 10.47 1.24
N SER A 267 6.22 10.50 -0.03
CA SER A 267 7.15 10.47 -1.16
C SER A 267 6.55 11.06 -2.44
N GLY A 268 7.37 11.80 -3.17
CA GLY A 268 7.05 12.31 -4.50
C GLY A 268 7.11 11.21 -5.55
N ASN A 269 6.16 11.23 -6.48
CA ASN A 269 6.05 10.32 -7.60
C ASN A 269 6.58 10.99 -8.90
N GLY A 270 7.00 10.19 -9.88
CA GLY A 270 7.53 10.66 -11.16
C GLY A 270 6.52 11.41 -12.06
N ASP A 271 5.23 11.37 -11.73
CA ASP A 271 4.18 12.15 -12.39
C ASP A 271 3.91 13.50 -11.70
N GLY A 272 4.66 13.82 -10.64
CA GLY A 272 4.49 15.04 -9.84
C GLY A 272 3.39 14.95 -8.78
N SER A 273 2.72 13.81 -8.62
CA SER A 273 1.87 13.54 -7.45
C SER A 273 2.73 13.17 -6.23
N VAL A 274 2.13 13.15 -5.04
CA VAL A 274 2.76 12.77 -3.78
C VAL A 274 1.91 11.71 -3.10
N THR A 275 2.54 10.62 -2.67
CA THR A 275 1.89 9.52 -1.95
C THR A 275 2.17 9.63 -0.46
N VAL A 276 1.15 9.45 0.37
CA VAL A 276 1.19 9.59 1.83
C VAL A 276 0.61 8.33 2.47
N LEU A 277 1.33 7.79 3.46
CA LEU A 277 0.88 6.66 4.26
C LEU A 277 0.29 7.13 5.59
N CYS A 278 -0.96 6.75 5.88
CA CYS A 278 -1.70 7.12 7.07
C CYS A 278 -2.05 5.88 7.92
N ARG A 279 -1.36 5.68 9.06
CA ARG A 279 -1.43 4.43 9.85
C ARG A 279 -2.60 4.37 10.86
N ASN A 280 -3.39 5.43 11.03
CA ASN A 280 -4.64 5.40 11.82
C ASN A 280 -5.90 5.62 10.96
N GLY A 281 -5.75 5.51 9.65
CA GLY A 281 -6.86 5.26 8.71
C GLY A 281 -6.58 4.06 7.81
N ASN A 282 -5.49 3.30 8.08
CA ASN A 282 -4.97 2.23 7.22
C ASN A 282 -4.99 2.60 5.73
N SER A 283 -4.66 3.87 5.45
CA SER A 283 -4.90 4.47 4.14
C SER A 283 -3.59 4.83 3.46
N VAL A 284 -3.53 4.61 2.16
CA VAL A 284 -2.54 5.21 1.27
C VAL A 284 -3.27 6.26 0.45
N VAL A 285 -2.80 7.50 0.51
CA VAL A 285 -3.41 8.64 -0.18
C VAL A 285 -2.47 9.16 -1.25
N ARG A 286 -2.96 9.28 -2.47
CA ARG A 286 -2.25 9.93 -3.57
C ARG A 286 -2.80 11.32 -3.78
N ILE A 287 -1.93 12.31 -3.75
CA ILE A 287 -2.26 13.73 -3.83
C ILE A 287 -1.63 14.31 -5.09
N SER A 288 -2.40 14.99 -5.93
CA SER A 288 -1.91 15.70 -7.11
C SER A 288 -0.94 16.83 -6.75
N SER A 289 -0.19 17.32 -7.74
CA SER A 289 0.67 18.50 -7.60
C SER A 289 -0.08 19.76 -7.15
N THR A 290 -1.40 19.86 -7.36
CA THR A 290 -2.19 21.02 -6.88
C THR A 290 -2.72 20.84 -5.46
N GLY A 291 -2.54 19.67 -4.86
CA GLY A 291 -3.03 19.35 -3.52
C GLY A 291 -4.40 18.66 -3.48
N GLN A 292 -4.99 18.32 -4.63
CA GLN A 292 -6.21 17.51 -4.67
C GLN A 292 -5.90 16.04 -4.40
N ILE A 293 -6.67 15.38 -3.52
CA ILE A 293 -6.61 13.93 -3.33
C ILE A 293 -7.14 13.28 -4.62
N LEU A 294 -6.29 12.48 -5.26
CA LEU A 294 -6.59 11.75 -6.50
C LEU A 294 -7.19 10.37 -6.18
N ASP A 295 -6.60 9.69 -5.20
CA ASP A 295 -6.99 8.33 -4.81
C ASP A 295 -6.72 8.12 -3.32
N GLN A 296 -7.53 7.27 -2.69
CA GLN A 296 -7.38 6.84 -1.32
C GLN A 296 -7.75 5.36 -1.21
N ILE A 297 -6.73 4.53 -1.01
CA ILE A 297 -6.91 3.10 -0.76
C ILE A 297 -6.93 2.89 0.75
N THR A 298 -8.02 2.36 1.30
CA THR A 298 -8.14 2.04 2.73
C THR A 298 -8.13 0.53 2.92
N ALA A 299 -7.09 0.02 3.57
CA ALA A 299 -7.06 -1.38 3.97
C ALA A 299 -7.94 -1.59 5.21
N SER A 300 -8.95 -2.45 5.10
CA SER A 300 -9.64 -2.97 6.28
C SER A 300 -8.61 -3.75 7.09
N TYR A 301 -8.51 -3.51 8.41
CA TYR A 301 -7.63 -4.28 9.29
C TYR A 301 -7.71 -5.78 8.96
N PRO A 302 -6.61 -6.44 8.54
CA PRO A 302 -6.52 -7.87 8.79
C PRO A 302 -6.23 -7.98 10.28
N VAL A 303 -7.24 -8.30 11.09
CA VAL A 303 -7.00 -8.87 12.42
C VAL A 303 -6.63 -10.33 12.20
N GLY A 304 -5.41 -10.52 11.72
CA GLY A 304 -4.85 -11.77 11.28
C GLY A 304 -3.56 -11.45 10.55
N THR A 305 -2.51 -12.22 10.79
CA THR A 305 -1.51 -12.42 9.74
C THR A 305 -2.31 -12.91 8.52
N GLY A 306 -2.50 -12.09 7.49
CA GLY A 306 -3.46 -12.39 6.43
C GLY A 306 -3.26 -13.81 5.89
N ASP A 307 -4.29 -14.65 5.91
CA ASP A 307 -4.27 -15.93 5.22
C ASP A 307 -5.05 -15.77 3.91
N LEU A 308 -4.35 -15.90 2.79
CA LEU A 308 -4.97 -16.00 1.47
C LEU A 308 -5.53 -17.41 1.30
N SER A 309 -6.50 -17.81 2.12
CA SER A 309 -7.30 -19.01 1.89
C SER A 309 -8.61 -18.63 1.18
N GLY A 310 -9.03 -19.41 0.18
CA GLY A 310 -10.33 -19.27 -0.50
C GLY A 310 -10.37 -18.40 -1.77
N LEU A 311 -11.57 -17.94 -2.13
CA LEU A 311 -11.96 -17.21 -3.36
C LEU A 311 -11.01 -16.06 -3.74
N GLN A 312 -10.51 -15.31 -2.74
CA GLN A 312 -9.64 -14.15 -2.98
C GLN A 312 -8.23 -14.53 -3.49
N ARG A 313 -7.76 -15.76 -3.20
CA ARG A 313 -6.47 -16.27 -3.69
C ARG A 313 -6.55 -16.65 -5.17
N VAL A 314 -7.64 -17.32 -5.55
CA VAL A 314 -7.81 -17.92 -6.87
C VAL A 314 -7.92 -16.85 -7.95
N LEU A 315 -8.67 -15.77 -7.68
CA LEU A 315 -8.82 -14.62 -8.56
C LEU A 315 -7.57 -13.77 -8.72
N MET A 316 -6.59 -13.93 -7.82
CA MET A 316 -5.38 -13.12 -7.80
C MET A 316 -4.16 -13.90 -8.34
N VAL A 317 -4.13 -15.22 -8.13
CA VAL A 317 -2.97 -16.06 -8.49
C VAL A 317 -3.12 -16.65 -9.89
N ASP A 318 -4.33 -17.02 -10.28
CA ASP A 318 -4.58 -17.65 -11.58
C ASP A 318 -5.97 -17.26 -12.11
N PRO A 319 -6.27 -15.97 -12.33
CA PRO A 319 -7.59 -15.53 -12.79
C PRO A 319 -8.04 -16.18 -14.09
N ASP A 320 -7.08 -16.52 -14.96
CA ASP A 320 -7.30 -17.17 -16.26
C ASP A 320 -7.23 -18.71 -16.19
N GLY A 321 -6.80 -19.26 -15.04
CA GLY A 321 -6.83 -20.69 -14.79
C GLY A 321 -8.22 -21.18 -14.42
N ASP A 322 -8.32 -22.50 -14.27
CA ASP A 322 -9.56 -23.22 -14.01
C ASP A 322 -9.26 -24.20 -12.85
N MET A 323 -9.57 -23.77 -11.63
CA MET A 323 -9.10 -24.45 -10.42
C MET A 323 -9.95 -25.65 -10.03
N ASP A 324 -11.24 -25.66 -10.36
CA ASP A 324 -12.11 -26.81 -10.15
C ASP A 324 -12.32 -27.68 -11.40
N GLY A 325 -11.86 -27.22 -12.57
CA GLY A 325 -11.77 -28.00 -13.80
C GLY A 325 -13.05 -27.99 -14.64
N ASP A 326 -13.93 -27.00 -14.42
CA ASP A 326 -15.23 -26.89 -15.08
C ASP A 326 -15.16 -26.25 -16.48
N GLY A 327 -13.98 -25.77 -16.88
CA GLY A 327 -13.70 -25.12 -18.15
C GLY A 327 -13.95 -23.61 -18.16
N VAL A 328 -14.31 -23.01 -17.02
CA VAL A 328 -14.53 -21.57 -16.86
C VAL A 328 -13.38 -20.97 -16.06
N ALA A 329 -12.91 -19.81 -16.51
CA ALA A 329 -11.83 -19.13 -15.82
C ALA A 329 -12.29 -18.66 -14.43
N ASN A 330 -11.43 -18.87 -13.45
CA ASN A 330 -11.61 -18.47 -12.05
C ASN A 330 -12.18 -17.05 -11.89
N ALA A 331 -11.65 -16.09 -12.67
CA ALA A 331 -12.10 -14.69 -12.64
C ALA A 331 -13.56 -14.51 -13.11
N VAL A 332 -13.95 -15.27 -14.12
CA VAL A 332 -15.28 -15.24 -14.71
C VAL A 332 -16.30 -15.81 -13.73
N GLU A 333 -15.97 -16.93 -13.08
CA GLU A 333 -16.83 -17.52 -12.05
C GLU A 333 -17.11 -16.52 -10.91
N ALA A 334 -16.08 -15.89 -10.35
CA ALA A 334 -16.31 -14.94 -9.27
C ALA A 334 -17.00 -13.65 -9.70
N GLN A 335 -16.78 -13.19 -10.93
CA GLN A 335 -17.54 -12.07 -11.49
C GLN A 335 -19.04 -12.39 -11.51
N LEU A 336 -19.37 -13.64 -11.83
CA LEU A 336 -20.74 -14.16 -11.87
C LEU A 336 -21.26 -14.64 -10.50
N GLY A 337 -20.46 -14.52 -9.44
CA GLY A 337 -20.82 -14.88 -8.06
C GLY A 337 -20.69 -16.37 -7.72
N PHE A 338 -20.02 -17.14 -8.58
CA PHE A 338 -19.70 -18.54 -8.41
C PHE A 338 -18.38 -18.74 -7.63
N ASN A 339 -18.18 -19.95 -7.10
CA ASN A 339 -17.02 -20.26 -6.25
C ASN A 339 -16.01 -21.12 -7.03
N PRO A 340 -14.89 -20.54 -7.51
CA PRO A 340 -13.88 -21.17 -8.38
C PRO A 340 -13.00 -22.24 -7.69
N LEU A 341 -13.53 -22.86 -6.65
CA LEU A 341 -12.89 -23.92 -5.87
C LEU A 341 -13.83 -25.11 -5.72
N ASN A 342 -15.00 -25.03 -6.33
CA ASN A 342 -16.10 -25.95 -6.10
C ASN A 342 -16.86 -26.17 -7.40
N ASP A 343 -16.56 -27.29 -8.05
CA ASP A 343 -17.20 -27.79 -9.29
C ASP A 343 -18.74 -27.82 -9.21
N ASP A 344 -19.32 -28.01 -8.00
CA ASP A 344 -20.77 -27.92 -7.78
C ASP A 344 -21.34 -26.47 -7.86
N SER A 345 -20.48 -25.48 -8.04
CA SER A 345 -20.77 -24.04 -8.05
C SER A 345 -20.27 -23.40 -9.33
N CYS A 346 -20.63 -23.95 -10.48
CA CYS A 346 -20.23 -23.49 -11.81
C CYS A 346 -21.31 -22.66 -12.53
N PRO A 347 -20.94 -21.66 -13.35
CA PRO A 347 -21.87 -21.00 -14.26
C PRO A 347 -22.26 -21.92 -15.43
N VAL A 348 -23.47 -21.73 -15.97
CA VAL A 348 -23.91 -22.48 -17.15
C VAL A 348 -23.20 -21.94 -18.39
N THR A 349 -22.58 -22.83 -19.16
CA THR A 349 -21.86 -22.50 -20.39
C THR A 349 -22.65 -22.92 -21.64
N PHE A 350 -22.51 -22.17 -22.72
CA PHE A 350 -23.15 -22.41 -24.02
C PHE A 350 -22.37 -21.73 -25.15
N VAL A 351 -22.77 -21.96 -26.40
CA VAL A 351 -22.31 -21.19 -27.56
C VAL A 351 -23.49 -20.33 -28.03
N ARG A 352 -23.31 -19.02 -28.09
CA ARG A 352 -24.34 -18.08 -28.53
C ARG A 352 -24.61 -18.27 -30.02
N GLY A 353 -25.88 -18.43 -30.37
CA GLY A 353 -26.31 -18.80 -31.72
C GLY A 353 -26.36 -20.30 -32.00
N ASP A 354 -25.94 -21.17 -31.08
CA ASP A 354 -26.15 -22.62 -31.16
C ASP A 354 -27.52 -22.96 -30.55
N ALA A 355 -28.52 -23.05 -31.42
CA ALA A 355 -29.92 -23.25 -31.01
C ALA A 355 -30.21 -24.73 -30.70
N ASN A 356 -29.52 -25.65 -31.37
CA ASN A 356 -29.74 -27.09 -31.23
C ASN A 356 -28.79 -27.75 -30.19
N ARG A 357 -27.81 -26.99 -29.70
CA ARG A 357 -26.78 -27.36 -28.72
C ARG A 357 -25.87 -28.50 -29.17
N ASP A 358 -25.55 -28.58 -30.45
CA ASP A 358 -24.61 -29.57 -30.97
C ASP A 358 -23.14 -29.12 -30.91
N GLY A 359 -22.90 -27.89 -30.44
CA GLY A 359 -21.60 -27.27 -30.26
C GLY A 359 -21.08 -26.53 -31.49
N MET A 360 -21.86 -26.42 -32.56
CA MET A 360 -21.49 -25.70 -33.78
C MET A 360 -22.60 -24.76 -34.22
N VAL A 361 -22.27 -23.48 -34.46
CA VAL A 361 -23.22 -22.54 -35.06
C VAL A 361 -23.23 -22.73 -36.58
N ASP A 362 -24.32 -23.29 -37.12
CA ASP A 362 -24.55 -23.49 -38.54
C ASP A 362 -25.96 -23.06 -39.01
N PHE A 363 -26.33 -23.42 -40.24
CA PHE A 363 -27.61 -22.98 -40.81
C PHE A 363 -28.82 -23.66 -40.13
N THR A 364 -28.62 -24.82 -39.52
CA THR A 364 -29.67 -25.56 -38.81
C THR A 364 -30.10 -24.82 -37.55
N ASP A 365 -29.17 -24.13 -36.87
CA ASP A 365 -29.49 -23.29 -35.71
C ASP A 365 -30.42 -22.13 -36.05
N GLY A 366 -30.20 -21.48 -37.19
CA GLY A 366 -31.10 -20.44 -37.67
C GLY A 366 -32.52 -20.96 -37.94
N ILE A 367 -32.65 -22.22 -38.36
CA ILE A 367 -33.96 -22.87 -38.55
C ILE A 367 -34.59 -23.26 -37.21
N ASP A 368 -33.81 -23.82 -36.30
CA ASP A 368 -34.30 -24.23 -34.97
C ASP A 368 -34.70 -23.02 -34.12
N ALA A 369 -33.93 -21.94 -34.16
CA ALA A 369 -34.29 -20.66 -33.54
C ALA A 369 -35.64 -20.13 -34.07
N LEU A 370 -35.91 -20.23 -35.38
CA LEU A 370 -37.22 -19.89 -35.95
C LEU A 370 -38.34 -20.82 -35.45
N ILE A 371 -38.09 -22.13 -35.41
CA ILE A 371 -39.06 -23.12 -34.93
C ILE A 371 -39.43 -22.84 -33.47
N ILE A 372 -38.45 -22.51 -32.63
CA ILE A 372 -38.64 -22.17 -31.22
C ILE A 372 -39.38 -20.83 -31.09
N LEU A 373 -38.97 -19.80 -31.82
CA LEU A 373 -39.61 -18.48 -31.80
C LEU A 373 -41.10 -18.53 -32.16
N PHE A 374 -41.50 -19.40 -33.10
CA PHE A 374 -42.90 -19.61 -33.48
C PHE A 374 -43.64 -20.63 -32.60
N GLY A 375 -43.02 -21.12 -31.52
CA GLY A 375 -43.62 -22.01 -30.53
C GLY A 375 -43.81 -23.46 -30.99
N ALA A 376 -43.09 -23.88 -32.04
CA ALA A 376 -43.11 -25.23 -32.57
C ALA A 376 -41.94 -26.11 -32.07
N GLY A 377 -41.04 -25.54 -31.25
CA GLY A 377 -39.91 -26.23 -30.62
C GLY A 377 -39.71 -25.76 -29.18
N SER A 378 -38.73 -26.35 -28.51
CA SER A 378 -38.32 -25.98 -27.15
C SER A 378 -36.81 -26.10 -27.01
N THR A 379 -36.22 -25.24 -26.19
CA THR A 379 -34.82 -25.29 -25.79
C THR A 379 -34.72 -25.18 -24.27
N ASN A 380 -33.63 -25.71 -23.72
CA ASN A 380 -33.22 -25.49 -22.34
C ASN A 380 -32.26 -24.28 -22.21
N CYS A 381 -31.85 -23.63 -23.31
CA CYS A 381 -31.13 -22.35 -23.33
C CYS A 381 -31.95 -21.34 -24.11
N LEU A 382 -32.53 -20.36 -23.43
CA LEU A 382 -33.06 -19.19 -24.14
C LEU A 382 -31.94 -18.19 -24.47
N GLU A 383 -30.89 -18.12 -23.66
CA GLU A 383 -29.73 -17.24 -23.91
C GLU A 383 -29.00 -17.57 -25.22
N SER A 384 -28.91 -18.86 -25.60
CA SER A 384 -28.28 -19.24 -26.87
C SER A 384 -29.03 -18.73 -28.11
N LEU A 385 -30.30 -18.34 -27.94
CA LEU A 385 -31.15 -17.85 -29.02
C LEU A 385 -31.21 -16.32 -29.11
N ASP A 386 -30.76 -15.60 -28.08
CA ASP A 386 -30.57 -14.14 -28.10
C ASP A 386 -29.16 -13.87 -28.63
N VAL A 387 -29.06 -13.66 -29.94
CA VAL A 387 -27.78 -13.74 -30.67
C VAL A 387 -27.03 -12.41 -30.60
N ASP A 388 -27.77 -11.32 -30.46
CA ASP A 388 -27.21 -9.97 -30.31
C ASP A 388 -27.19 -9.45 -28.87
N ASP A 389 -27.57 -10.28 -27.90
CA ASP A 389 -27.43 -10.05 -26.46
C ASP A 389 -28.15 -8.76 -26.03
N ASP A 390 -29.37 -8.56 -26.56
CA ASP A 390 -30.18 -7.35 -26.34
C ASP A 390 -31.35 -7.55 -25.34
N GLY A 391 -31.44 -8.76 -24.78
CA GLY A 391 -32.46 -9.21 -23.84
C GLY A 391 -33.82 -9.42 -24.49
N ARG A 392 -33.88 -9.66 -25.81
CA ARG A 392 -35.11 -9.89 -26.58
C ARG A 392 -34.95 -10.97 -27.64
N LEU A 393 -35.71 -12.04 -27.47
CA LEU A 393 -35.90 -13.00 -28.54
C LEU A 393 -36.81 -12.45 -29.65
N THR A 394 -36.24 -12.14 -30.82
CA THR A 394 -36.96 -11.61 -31.98
C THR A 394 -36.63 -12.37 -33.27
N LEU A 395 -37.15 -11.90 -34.41
CA LEU A 395 -36.74 -12.43 -35.72
C LEU A 395 -35.33 -11.96 -36.11
N ALA A 396 -34.76 -10.95 -35.44
CA ALA A 396 -33.42 -10.47 -35.73
C ALA A 396 -32.37 -11.55 -35.42
N ASP A 397 -32.60 -12.35 -34.38
CA ASP A 397 -31.67 -13.39 -33.91
C ASP A 397 -31.44 -14.52 -34.92
N PRO A 398 -32.48 -15.27 -35.37
CA PRO A 398 -32.28 -16.29 -36.39
C PRO A 398 -31.80 -15.70 -37.71
N ILE A 399 -32.18 -14.46 -38.05
CA ILE A 399 -31.66 -13.79 -39.24
C ILE A 399 -30.17 -13.54 -39.09
N ARG A 400 -29.69 -13.13 -37.91
CA ARG A 400 -28.27 -12.89 -37.63
C ARG A 400 -27.45 -14.17 -37.72
N ILE A 401 -27.95 -15.30 -37.20
CA ILE A 401 -27.31 -16.62 -37.37
C ILE A 401 -27.15 -16.95 -38.86
N LEU A 402 -28.25 -16.85 -39.62
CA LEU A 402 -28.24 -17.18 -41.05
C LEU A 402 -27.35 -16.22 -41.87
N ASP A 403 -27.37 -14.92 -41.56
CA ASP A 403 -26.55 -13.91 -42.22
C ASP A 403 -25.05 -14.14 -41.93
N HIS A 404 -24.71 -14.48 -40.69
CA HIS A 404 -23.35 -14.85 -40.31
C HIS A 404 -22.83 -16.06 -41.11
N VAL A 405 -23.60 -17.16 -41.10
CA VAL A 405 -23.19 -18.44 -41.71
C VAL A 405 -23.21 -18.40 -43.25
N LEU A 406 -24.14 -17.67 -43.87
CA LEU A 406 -24.35 -17.70 -45.33
C LEU A 406 -23.83 -16.47 -46.07
N ALA A 407 -23.72 -15.32 -45.40
CA ALA A 407 -23.45 -14.02 -46.05
C ALA A 407 -22.31 -13.23 -45.37
N SER A 408 -21.58 -13.85 -44.44
CA SER A 408 -20.49 -13.20 -43.68
C SER A 408 -20.97 -11.96 -42.92
N GLY A 409 -22.20 -12.01 -42.41
CA GLY A 409 -22.74 -11.05 -41.46
C GLY A 409 -21.99 -11.03 -40.12
N PRO A 410 -22.35 -10.09 -39.23
CA PRO A 410 -21.76 -9.99 -37.89
C PRO A 410 -21.82 -11.33 -37.15
N ALA A 411 -20.75 -11.68 -36.43
CA ALA A 411 -20.75 -12.85 -35.56
C ALA A 411 -21.79 -12.69 -34.43
N PRO A 412 -22.27 -13.81 -33.86
CA PRO A 412 -22.93 -13.79 -32.55
C PRO A 412 -22.09 -13.07 -31.51
N GLU A 413 -22.74 -12.43 -30.54
CA GLU A 413 -22.03 -11.87 -29.39
C GLU A 413 -21.44 -12.99 -28.51
N PHE A 414 -20.59 -12.61 -27.54
CA PHE A 414 -19.98 -13.56 -26.62
C PHE A 414 -21.06 -14.30 -25.78
N PRO A 415 -20.98 -15.62 -25.53
CA PRO A 415 -19.88 -16.54 -25.84
C PRO A 415 -19.96 -17.15 -27.26
N TYR A 416 -19.03 -16.78 -28.14
CA TYR A 416 -18.88 -17.33 -29.50
C TYR A 416 -17.43 -17.09 -30.00
N PRO A 417 -16.81 -18.00 -30.78
CA PRO A 417 -17.30 -19.31 -31.25
C PRO A 417 -17.12 -20.44 -30.23
N ASP A 418 -16.42 -20.17 -29.14
CA ASP A 418 -16.07 -21.17 -28.13
C ASP A 418 -17.13 -21.22 -27.03
N LEU A 419 -17.25 -22.39 -26.39
CA LEU A 419 -18.13 -22.59 -25.24
C LEU A 419 -17.71 -21.65 -24.11
N GLY A 420 -18.66 -20.94 -23.53
CA GLY A 420 -18.40 -20.03 -22.40
C GLY A 420 -19.66 -19.64 -21.64
N PRO A 421 -19.53 -19.01 -20.48
CA PRO A 421 -20.66 -18.47 -19.74
C PRO A 421 -21.09 -17.12 -20.31
N ASP A 422 -22.31 -16.69 -19.98
CA ASP A 422 -22.73 -15.30 -20.21
C ASP A 422 -22.16 -14.38 -19.13
N LEU A 423 -21.56 -13.26 -19.53
CA LEU A 423 -20.95 -12.27 -18.63
C LEU A 423 -21.94 -11.19 -18.17
N ASP A 424 -23.06 -11.02 -18.87
CA ASP A 424 -24.13 -10.06 -18.52
C ASP A 424 -25.52 -10.72 -18.62
N PRO A 425 -25.80 -11.75 -17.78
CA PRO A 425 -26.97 -12.58 -17.93
C PRO A 425 -28.28 -11.79 -17.81
N ASP A 426 -29.09 -11.87 -18.86
CA ASP A 426 -30.34 -11.15 -18.95
C ASP A 426 -31.46 -11.75 -18.09
N GLN A 427 -32.22 -10.87 -17.43
CA GLN A 427 -33.32 -11.27 -16.57
C GLN A 427 -34.48 -11.87 -17.40
N GLY A 428 -34.52 -13.19 -17.50
CA GLY A 428 -35.64 -13.91 -18.13
C GLY A 428 -35.26 -14.90 -19.24
N PHE A 429 -33.97 -15.09 -19.51
CA PHE A 429 -33.44 -15.96 -20.57
C PHE A 429 -32.67 -17.17 -20.02
N PRO A 430 -33.30 -18.04 -19.20
CA PRO A 430 -32.57 -19.11 -18.53
C PRO A 430 -31.87 -20.06 -19.50
N CYS A 431 -30.63 -20.41 -19.13
CA CYS A 431 -29.90 -21.55 -19.66
C CYS A 431 -29.70 -22.58 -18.56
N PHE A 432 -30.03 -23.83 -18.87
CA PHE A 432 -29.80 -24.98 -18.01
C PHE A 432 -28.76 -25.92 -18.65
N PRO A 433 -27.92 -26.59 -17.85
CA PRO A 433 -26.98 -27.59 -18.34
C PRO A 433 -27.66 -28.80 -18.98
#